data_AF-A0A9E3N3M0-F1
#
_entry.id   AF-A0A9E3N3M0-F1
#
_cell.length_a   1.000
_cell.length_b   1.000
_cell.length_c   1.000
_cell.angle_alpha   90.00
_cell.angle_beta   90.00
_cell.angle_gamma   90.00
#
_symmetry.space_group_name_H-M   'P 1'
#
loop_
_entity.id
_entity.type
_entity.pdbx_description
1 polymer ?
#
loop_
_entity_poly.entity_id
_entity_poly.type
_entity_poly.pdbx_seq_one_letter_code
_entity_poly.pdbx_strand_id
1 'polypeptide(L)'
;LGGPSRVEQWRYTLPERRLLERDHHALGNDTGLVLPDCHGAEPVVLSVGESGTGAVVLSLPRCAYGGGARVELPARGPLQATLHDGQLLLRFAAADGWHCQLVDFGGRLLADVVLPGAVEARANIHAGHLLAWDRAGRLVDIEIGTSLATTLTPG
;
A
#
# COMPACT_ATOMS: atom_id res chain seq x y z
N LEU A 1 -8.49 6.21 -49.97
CA LEU A 1 -7.92 7.57 -49.79
C LEU A 1 -8.95 8.34 -48.99
N GLY A 2 -8.88 8.55 -47.68
CA GLY A 2 -7.77 8.90 -46.80
C GLY A 2 -8.38 9.90 -45.81
N GLY A 3 -9.02 9.40 -44.74
CA GLY A 3 -9.57 10.25 -43.69
C GLY A 3 -8.49 10.49 -42.62
N PRO A 4 -8.30 11.73 -42.13
CA PRO A 4 -7.23 12.01 -41.19
C PRO A 4 -7.49 11.27 -39.88
N SER A 5 -6.71 10.21 -39.62
CA SER A 5 -6.54 9.64 -38.29
C SER A 5 -5.88 10.70 -37.43
N ARG A 6 -6.69 11.55 -36.81
CA ARG A 6 -6.23 12.59 -35.92
C ARG A 6 -5.75 11.88 -34.66
N VAL A 7 -4.44 11.64 -34.57
CA VAL A 7 -3.78 11.20 -33.35
C VAL A 7 -4.02 12.30 -32.33
N GLU A 8 -4.88 12.05 -31.35
CA GLU A 8 -5.06 12.93 -30.21
C GLU A 8 -3.82 12.78 -29.33
N GLN A 9 -2.89 13.72 -29.47
CA GLN A 9 -1.70 13.79 -28.66
C GLN A 9 -2.07 14.36 -27.29
N TRP A 10 -2.24 13.48 -26.32
CA TRP A 10 -2.37 13.87 -24.92
C TRP A 10 -1.03 14.41 -24.43
N ARG A 11 -0.97 15.71 -24.15
CA ARG A 11 0.15 16.29 -23.39
C ARG A 11 -0.20 16.18 -21.91
N TYR A 12 0.56 15.38 -21.18
CA TYR A 12 0.61 15.52 -19.73
C TYR A 12 1.25 16.87 -19.43
N THR A 13 0.46 17.83 -18.96
CA THR A 13 1.00 18.92 -18.17
C THR A 13 1.51 18.26 -16.89
N LEU A 14 2.84 18.07 -16.80
CA LEU A 14 3.45 17.69 -15.53
C LEU A 14 2.94 18.68 -14.47
N PRO A 15 2.50 18.21 -13.29
CA PRO A 15 2.25 19.11 -12.16
C PRO A 15 3.46 20.05 -12.00
N GLU A 16 3.26 21.27 -11.51
CA GLU A 16 4.28 22.33 -11.39
C GLU A 16 5.61 21.90 -10.73
N ARG A 17 5.62 20.71 -10.10
CA ARG A 17 6.83 20.01 -9.68
C ARG A 17 7.61 19.54 -10.92
N ARG A 18 8.51 20.41 -11.40
CA ARG A 18 9.63 19.99 -12.26
C ARG A 18 10.28 18.77 -11.60
N LEU A 19 10.43 17.68 -12.36
CA LEU A 19 11.40 16.63 -12.08
C LEU A 19 12.78 17.30 -12.16
N LEU A 20 13.17 17.94 -11.06
CA LEU A 20 14.53 18.40 -10.86
C LEU A 20 15.35 17.17 -10.54
N GLU A 21 16.56 17.16 -11.08
CA GLU A 21 17.61 16.13 -11.09
C GLU A 21 18.11 15.72 -9.68
N ARG A 22 17.23 15.66 -8.68
CA ARG A 22 17.57 15.66 -7.25
C ARG A 22 16.68 14.78 -6.37
N ASP A 23 16.01 13.78 -6.92
CA ASP A 23 15.42 12.68 -6.14
C ASP A 23 16.43 11.52 -5.94
N HIS A 24 17.73 11.84 -5.97
CA HIS A 24 18.77 10.92 -5.52
C HIS A 24 18.79 10.91 -3.98
N HIS A 25 17.93 10.09 -3.39
CA HIS A 25 18.01 9.77 -1.98
C HIS A 25 19.05 8.64 -1.83
N ALA A 26 20.04 8.84 -0.96
CA ALA A 26 20.97 7.77 -0.61
C ALA A 26 20.20 6.69 0.16
N LEU A 27 19.71 5.69 -0.58
CA LEU A 27 19.12 4.50 -0.01
C LEU A 27 20.25 3.72 0.65
N GLY A 28 20.13 3.42 1.94
CA GLY A 28 21.03 2.51 2.64
C GLY A 28 21.03 1.13 1.94
N ASN A 29 22.11 0.37 2.11
CA ASN A 29 22.40 -0.83 1.31
C ASN A 29 21.46 -2.03 1.51
N ASP A 30 20.38 -1.95 2.29
CA ASP A 30 19.61 -3.16 2.67
C ASP A 30 18.09 -3.02 2.48
N THR A 31 17.53 -4.03 1.78
CA THR A 31 16.18 -4.63 1.86
C THR A 31 15.04 -3.78 2.43
N GLY A 32 14.91 -2.55 1.95
CA GLY A 32 13.82 -1.65 2.35
C GLY A 32 12.69 -1.59 1.33
N LEU A 33 11.46 -1.38 1.79
CA LEU A 33 10.35 -0.94 0.93
C LEU A 33 10.38 0.59 0.84
N VAL A 34 10.54 1.11 -0.37
CA VAL A 34 10.54 2.56 -0.63
C VAL A 34 9.16 2.98 -1.09
N LEU A 35 8.53 3.86 -0.32
CA LEU A 35 7.17 4.34 -0.56
C LEU A 35 7.21 5.81 -0.98
N PRO A 36 6.58 6.17 -2.11
CA PRO A 36 6.45 7.56 -2.50
C PRO A 36 5.58 8.30 -1.48
N ASP A 37 6.07 9.41 -0.96
CA ASP A 37 5.29 10.32 -0.13
C ASP A 37 4.78 11.48 -1.00
N CYS A 38 3.47 11.59 -1.15
CA CYS A 38 2.83 12.65 -1.92
C CYS A 38 2.87 14.02 -1.21
N HIS A 39 3.11 14.05 0.11
CA HIS A 39 3.20 15.28 0.90
C HIS A 39 4.63 15.58 1.39
N GLY A 40 5.53 14.60 1.32
CA GLY A 40 6.92 14.71 1.76
C GLY A 40 7.90 15.17 0.68
N ALA A 41 9.00 15.76 1.13
CA ALA A 41 10.15 16.06 0.28
C ALA A 41 11.05 14.82 0.03
N GLU A 42 10.88 13.76 0.82
CA GLU A 42 11.68 12.53 0.76
C GLU A 42 10.76 11.29 0.82
N PRO A 43 11.14 10.17 0.19
CA PRO A 43 10.38 8.93 0.26
C PRO A 43 10.43 8.32 1.66
N VAL A 44 9.38 7.60 2.02
CA VAL A 44 9.36 6.81 3.25
C VAL A 44 10.04 5.47 2.98
N VAL A 45 11.08 5.14 3.74
CA VAL A 45 11.78 3.86 3.64
C VAL A 45 11.44 2.99 4.84
N LEU A 46 10.82 1.83 4.61
CA LEU A 46 10.55 0.82 5.63
C LEU A 46 11.66 -0.22 5.58
N SER A 47 12.26 -0.58 6.71
CA SER A 47 13.22 -1.70 6.74
C SER A 47 12.49 -3.02 6.93
N VAL A 48 12.79 -4.00 6.07
CA VAL A 48 12.24 -5.36 6.18
C VAL A 48 13.33 -6.27 6.75
N GLY A 49 12.98 -7.02 7.78
CA GLY A 49 13.81 -8.07 8.35
C GLY A 49 12.99 -9.29 8.73
N GLU A 50 13.64 -10.25 9.37
CA GLU A 50 13.00 -11.45 9.90
C GLU A 50 13.25 -11.54 11.41
N SER A 51 12.23 -11.99 12.13
CA SER A 51 12.34 -12.35 13.54
C SER A 51 12.94 -13.74 13.68
N GLY A 52 13.47 -14.06 14.87
CA GLY A 52 13.99 -15.40 15.17
C GLY A 52 12.93 -16.52 15.11
N THR A 53 11.65 -16.18 14.98
CA THR A 53 10.53 -17.12 14.81
C THR A 53 10.10 -17.29 13.35
N GLY A 54 10.76 -16.61 12.42
CA GLY A 54 10.44 -16.63 10.98
C GLY A 54 9.29 -15.69 10.58
N ALA A 55 8.78 -14.85 11.49
CA ALA A 55 7.85 -13.78 11.14
C ALA A 55 8.60 -12.60 10.49
N VAL A 56 7.96 -11.95 9.52
CA VAL A 56 8.52 -10.75 8.87
C VAL A 56 8.38 -9.56 9.81
N VAL A 57 9.45 -8.78 9.94
CA VAL A 57 9.52 -7.61 10.80
C VAL A 57 9.65 -6.37 9.92
N LEU A 58 8.70 -5.45 10.05
CA LEU A 58 8.77 -4.12 9.47
C LEU A 58 9.21 -3.11 10.53
N SER A 59 10.28 -2.37 10.24
CA SER A 59 10.69 -1.22 11.05
C SER A 59 10.25 0.05 10.33
N LEU A 60 9.34 0.79 10.95
CA LEU A 60 8.77 2.02 10.44
C LEU A 60 9.68 3.19 10.85
N PRO A 61 10.06 4.08 9.92
CA PRO A 61 10.92 5.21 10.24
C PRO A 61 10.18 6.23 11.11
N ARG A 62 10.95 7.05 11.83
CA ARG A 62 10.40 8.28 12.42
C ARG A 62 10.21 9.31 11.30
N CYS A 63 8.97 9.73 11.07
CA CYS A 63 8.65 10.68 10.02
C CYS A 63 7.53 11.66 10.45
N ALA A 64 7.10 12.54 9.54
CA ALA A 64 6.07 13.55 9.82
C ALA A 64 4.71 12.96 10.22
N TYR A 65 4.42 11.71 9.83
CA TYR A 65 3.21 10.97 10.20
C TYR A 65 3.26 10.37 11.61
N GLY A 66 4.34 10.66 12.36
CA GLY A 66 4.59 10.16 13.69
C GLY A 66 5.42 8.88 13.68
N GLY A 67 5.52 8.28 14.87
CA GLY A 67 6.06 6.93 15.00
C GLY A 67 7.54 6.77 14.73
N GLY A 68 7.92 5.50 14.53
CA GLY A 68 9.25 4.90 14.75
C GLY A 68 9.12 3.49 15.31
N ALA A 69 8.13 2.74 14.82
CA ALA A 69 7.63 1.51 15.43
C ALA A 69 8.15 0.25 14.73
N ARG A 70 7.94 -0.89 15.37
CA ARG A 70 8.21 -2.22 14.82
C ARG A 70 6.89 -2.97 14.71
N VAL A 71 6.59 -3.49 13.52
CA VAL A 71 5.39 -4.29 13.23
C VAL A 71 5.84 -5.69 12.85
N GLU A 72 5.30 -6.70 13.53
CA GLU A 72 5.57 -8.10 13.20
C GLU A 72 4.38 -8.69 12.43
N LEU A 73 4.67 -9.30 11.29
CA LEU A 73 3.68 -9.85 10.36
C LEU A 73 3.88 -11.36 10.24
N PRO A 74 2.80 -12.17 10.29
CA PRO A 74 2.86 -13.61 10.04
C PRO A 74 2.97 -13.92 8.53
N ALA A 75 3.73 -13.11 7.79
CA ALA A 75 3.88 -13.23 6.35
C ALA A 75 4.74 -14.46 5.99
N ARG A 76 4.31 -15.22 4.98
CA ARG A 76 4.98 -16.43 4.47
C ARG A 76 5.40 -16.29 3.00
N GLY A 77 5.47 -15.06 2.50
CA GLY A 77 5.70 -14.79 1.08
C GLY A 77 5.80 -13.29 0.79
N PRO A 78 5.36 -12.84 -0.40
CA PRO A 78 5.53 -11.45 -0.81
C PRO A 78 4.79 -10.49 0.13
N LEU A 79 5.48 -9.42 0.51
CA LEU A 79 4.97 -8.30 1.27
C LEU A 79 4.97 -7.06 0.38
N GLN A 80 3.84 -6.38 0.33
CA GLN A 80 3.66 -5.12 -0.38
C GLN A 80 3.18 -4.06 0.61
N ALA A 81 3.67 -2.84 0.47
CA ALA A 81 3.23 -1.71 1.27
C ALA A 81 2.87 -0.54 0.34
N THR A 82 1.82 0.20 0.67
CA THR A 82 1.53 1.52 0.10
C THR A 82 1.22 2.53 1.19
N LEU A 83 1.56 3.79 0.95
CA LEU A 83 1.28 4.91 1.84
C LEU A 83 0.00 5.62 1.39
N HIS A 84 -0.92 5.85 2.32
CA HIS A 84 -2.18 6.56 2.10
C HIS A 84 -2.44 7.51 3.28
N ASP A 85 -2.39 8.83 3.04
CA ASP A 85 -2.69 9.87 4.03
C ASP A 85 -2.02 9.66 5.40
N GLY A 86 -0.74 9.26 5.40
CA GLY A 86 0.02 8.99 6.62
C GLY A 86 -0.24 7.64 7.28
N GLN A 87 -0.90 6.72 6.59
CA GLN A 87 -1.16 5.35 7.02
C GLN A 87 -0.56 4.35 6.02
N LEU A 88 -0.17 3.17 6.50
CA LEU A 88 0.43 2.13 5.69
C LEU A 88 -0.59 1.01 5.43
N LEU A 89 -0.89 0.79 4.16
CA LEU A 89 -1.60 -0.41 3.72
C LEU A 89 -0.57 -1.51 3.42
N LEU A 90 -0.50 -2.49 4.30
CA LEU A 90 0.32 -3.69 4.20
C LEU A 90 -0.50 -4.82 3.59
N ARG A 91 0.05 -5.49 2.59
CA ARG A 91 -0.56 -6.63 1.90
C ARG A 91 0.42 -7.78 1.88
N PHE A 92 0.05 -8.90 2.47
CA PHE A 92 0.95 -10.05 2.56
C PHE A 92 0.18 -11.37 2.60
N ALA A 93 0.83 -12.42 2.10
CA ALA A 93 0.31 -13.77 2.19
C ALA A 93 0.62 -14.38 3.57
N ALA A 94 -0.38 -14.96 4.22
CA ALA A 94 -0.27 -15.71 5.46
C ALA A 94 -0.85 -17.12 5.29
N ALA A 95 -0.95 -17.89 6.37
CA ALA A 95 -1.39 -19.29 6.33
C ALA A 95 -2.87 -19.47 5.91
N ASP A 96 -3.71 -18.50 6.21
CA ASP A 96 -5.17 -18.50 6.04
C ASP A 96 -5.65 -17.67 4.83
N GLY A 97 -4.74 -16.98 4.14
CA GLY A 97 -5.04 -16.21 2.94
C GLY A 97 -4.18 -14.97 2.82
N TRP A 98 -4.66 -14.02 2.02
CA TRP A 98 -4.04 -12.70 1.93
C TRP A 98 -4.59 -11.78 3.00
N HIS A 99 -3.70 -11.08 3.69
CA HIS A 99 -4.03 -10.07 4.69
C HIS A 99 -3.83 -8.68 4.10
N CYS A 100 -4.78 -7.80 4.35
CA CYS A 100 -4.72 -6.38 4.02
C CYS A 100 -4.85 -5.59 5.32
N GLN A 101 -3.71 -5.23 5.90
CA GLN A 101 -3.62 -4.53 7.17
C GLN A 101 -3.38 -3.04 6.96
N LEU A 102 -4.15 -2.22 7.64
CA LEU A 102 -3.93 -0.79 7.72
C LEU A 102 -3.31 -0.46 9.06
N VAL A 103 -2.11 0.09 9.06
CA VAL A 103 -1.37 0.45 10.29
C VAL A 103 -0.94 1.92 10.26
N ASP A 104 -0.91 2.56 11.42
CA ASP A 104 -0.24 3.87 11.54
C ASP A 104 1.27 3.71 11.80
N PHE A 105 2.02 4.81 11.68
CA PHE A 105 3.48 4.79 11.92
C PHE A 105 3.86 4.53 13.38
N GLY A 106 2.90 4.64 14.31
CA GLY A 106 3.03 4.21 15.70
C GLY A 106 2.96 2.69 15.86
N GLY A 107 2.67 1.95 14.80
CA GLY A 107 2.53 0.50 14.78
C GLY A 107 1.16 0.01 15.22
N ARG A 108 0.18 0.91 15.39
CA ARG A 108 -1.18 0.52 15.76
C ARG A 108 -1.92 0.01 14.53
N LEU A 109 -2.51 -1.18 14.67
CA LEU A 109 -3.43 -1.75 13.69
C LEU A 109 -4.75 -0.99 13.72
N LEU A 110 -5.14 -0.43 12.57
CA LEU A 110 -6.38 0.31 12.36
C LEU A 110 -7.47 -0.57 11.74
N ALA A 111 -7.09 -1.43 10.79
CA ALA A 111 -7.98 -2.40 10.16
C ALA A 111 -7.19 -3.63 9.71
N ASP A 112 -7.83 -4.79 9.72
CA ASP A 112 -7.29 -6.03 9.15
C ASP A 112 -8.39 -6.76 8.37
N VAL A 113 -8.09 -7.08 7.12
CA VAL A 113 -9.00 -7.78 6.22
C VAL A 113 -8.30 -9.00 5.67
N VAL A 114 -8.86 -10.16 6.00
CA VAL A 114 -8.41 -11.44 5.47
C VAL A 114 -9.24 -11.75 4.23
N LEU A 115 -8.55 -12.09 3.15
CA LEU A 115 -9.09 -12.50 1.85
C LEU A 115 -8.79 -13.99 1.63
N PRO A 116 -9.68 -14.90 2.07
CA PRO A 116 -9.43 -16.33 1.99
C PRO A 116 -9.41 -16.81 0.53
N GLY A 117 -8.36 -17.54 0.17
CA GLY A 117 -8.22 -18.13 -1.17
C GLY A 117 -8.07 -17.12 -2.31
N ALA A 118 -7.79 -15.84 -2.02
CA ALA A 118 -7.38 -14.89 -3.03
C ALA A 118 -6.00 -15.30 -3.60
N VAL A 119 -5.79 -15.10 -4.90
CA VAL A 119 -4.49 -15.35 -5.54
C VAL A 119 -3.51 -14.22 -5.23
N GLU A 120 -4.02 -13.01 -5.08
CA GLU A 120 -3.26 -11.80 -4.76
C GLU A 120 -4.12 -10.82 -3.95
N ALA A 121 -3.46 -9.96 -3.17
CA ALA A 121 -4.11 -8.90 -2.41
C ALA A 121 -4.38 -7.66 -3.28
N ARG A 122 -5.41 -7.73 -4.12
CA ARG A 122 -5.95 -6.57 -4.83
C ARG A 122 -6.75 -5.69 -3.88
N ALA A 123 -6.04 -4.90 -3.07
CA ALA A 123 -6.64 -3.95 -2.15
C ALA A 123 -6.04 -2.55 -2.32
N ASN A 124 -6.90 -1.53 -2.15
CA ASN A 124 -6.53 -0.12 -2.19
C ASN A 124 -7.40 0.70 -1.23
N ILE A 125 -6.89 1.85 -0.78
CA ILE A 125 -7.63 2.79 0.06
C ILE A 125 -8.14 3.95 -0.80
N HIS A 126 -9.41 4.29 -0.62
CA HIS A 126 -10.03 5.43 -1.27
C HIS A 126 -11.05 6.08 -0.34
N ALA A 127 -10.91 7.39 -0.08
CA ALA A 127 -11.88 8.19 0.66
C ALA A 127 -12.33 7.60 2.02
N GLY A 128 -11.42 6.95 2.77
CA GLY A 128 -11.73 6.32 4.07
C GLY A 128 -12.31 4.90 3.95
N HIS A 129 -12.33 4.34 2.76
CA HIS A 129 -12.75 2.97 2.48
C HIS A 129 -11.57 2.11 2.06
N LEU A 130 -11.55 0.86 2.52
CA LEU A 130 -10.68 -0.19 2.01
C LEU A 130 -11.45 -1.00 0.98
N LEU A 131 -11.02 -0.89 -0.27
CA LEU A 131 -11.59 -1.58 -1.41
C LEU A 131 -10.75 -2.81 -1.73
N ALA A 132 -11.33 -4.00 -1.65
CA ALA A 132 -10.64 -5.28 -1.84
C ALA A 132 -11.40 -6.22 -2.78
N TRP A 133 -10.69 -6.98 -3.62
CA TRP A 133 -11.32 -7.99 -4.47
C TRP A 133 -11.23 -9.37 -3.84
N ASP A 134 -12.36 -10.07 -3.76
CA ASP A 134 -12.37 -11.46 -3.29
C ASP A 134 -11.97 -12.45 -4.41
N ARG A 135 -11.86 -13.73 -4.05
CA ARG A 135 -11.53 -14.80 -5.00
C ARG A 135 -12.54 -14.97 -6.14
N ALA A 136 -13.79 -14.53 -5.94
CA ALA A 136 -14.84 -14.61 -6.95
C ALA A 136 -14.83 -13.39 -7.88
N GLY A 137 -13.89 -12.46 -7.68
CA GLY A 137 -13.85 -11.22 -8.43
C GLY A 137 -14.97 -10.26 -8.05
N ARG A 138 -15.48 -10.32 -6.81
CA ARG A 138 -16.40 -9.31 -6.29
C ARG A 138 -15.62 -8.23 -5.56
N LEU A 139 -16.07 -6.99 -5.68
CA LEU A 139 -15.50 -5.87 -4.94
C LEU A 139 -16.14 -5.83 -3.54
N VAL A 140 -15.30 -5.92 -2.52
CA VAL A 140 -15.65 -5.74 -1.11
C VAL A 140 -15.25 -4.32 -0.73
N ASP A 141 -16.22 -3.54 -0.31
CA ASP A 141 -16.06 -2.16 0.17
C ASP A 141 -16.19 -2.15 1.70
N ILE A 142 -15.17 -1.67 2.39
CA ILE A 142 -15.07 -1.68 3.85
C ILE A 142 -14.84 -0.25 4.33
N GLU A 143 -15.84 0.33 5.00
CA GLU A 143 -15.71 1.64 5.62
C GLU A 143 -14.82 1.52 6.87
N ILE A 144 -13.64 2.15 6.86
CA ILE A 144 -12.63 1.97 7.93
C ILE A 144 -13.14 2.51 9.26
N GLY A 145 -13.93 3.59 9.25
CA GLY A 145 -14.44 4.24 10.46
C GLY A 145 -15.51 3.44 11.21
N THR A 146 -16.29 2.63 10.49
CA THR A 146 -17.43 1.89 11.06
C THR A 146 -17.24 0.38 11.02
N SER A 147 -16.24 -0.11 10.29
CA SER A 147 -16.03 -1.52 9.96
C SER A 147 -17.21 -2.16 9.20
N LEU A 148 -18.08 -1.34 8.58
CA LEU A 148 -19.17 -1.85 7.75
C LEU A 148 -18.59 -2.37 6.43
N ALA A 149 -18.87 -3.64 6.12
CA ALA A 149 -18.46 -4.27 4.87
C ALA A 149 -19.65 -4.51 3.96
N THR A 150 -19.56 -4.06 2.70
CA THR A 150 -20.55 -4.29 1.65
C THR A 150 -19.90 -4.97 0.47
N THR A 151 -20.54 -5.99 -0.10
CA THR A 151 -20.08 -6.60 -1.35
C THR A 151 -20.85 -6.01 -2.52
N LEU A 152 -20.14 -5.43 -3.47
CA LEU A 152 -20.68 -4.93 -4.72
C LEU A 152 -20.65 -6.05 -5.76
N THR A 153 -21.82 -6.48 -6.20
CA THR A 153 -21.98 -7.42 -7.32
C THR A 153 -22.24 -6.63 -8.61
N PRO A 154 -21.57 -6.94 -9.73
CA PRO A 154 -21.97 -6.39 -11.02
C PRO A 154 -23.43 -6.80 -11.31
N GLY A 155 -24.26 -5.81 -11.62
CA GLY A 155 -25.67 -6.00 -12.02
C GLY A 155 -25.82 -6.37 -13.49
#